data_AF-A0A5K7Z3F3-F1
#
_entry.id   AF-A0A5K7Z3F3-F1
#
_cell.length_a   1.000
_cell.length_b   1.000
_cell.length_c   1.000
_cell.angle_alpha   90.00
_cell.angle_beta   90.00
_cell.angle_gamma   90.00
#
_symmetry.space_group_name_H-M   'P 1'
#
loop_
_entity.id
_entity.type
_entity.pdbx_description
1 polymer ?
#
loop_
_entity_poly.entity_id
_entity_poly.type
_entity_poly.pdbx_seq_one_letter_code
_entity_poly.pdbx_strand_id
1 'polypeptide(L)'
;MEDTDQAPFVLQNAPAKADAAGNGFPDRYAIKGTGTDRVLTCLEAPNIQVVVKSSLTVTASAARKAPAGTIYLDGVAQAAPFLDHEKKVYNLDHHEGCVRTFTLATCEQALIMCVKGLDLQEREWKIYANEPDLDAILSIWIILNYKRINNREAINRRSLFALVRLEGIIDSLGLEMRELSGFPEDLLQKLMRVIDRLRAEELELKKAGKWAGTDFLDYTLGVLRKLDQFLIKQGELDDFKGIEELARIELTNNRIAVVVESDLGIYELEPHLAKLYGNRLGWVALRRGEKDYTLRQMDLFMPVNLEDVYQRLNFMDPAVKGRLNVNRWGGSGDIGGSPRSTGTRLAPADIVSACRDVIDKRSDIRHVKRFLTSAVLAALILVAAIATAQNWHPAHWLDREGMAAWSLHPLFGYYLALLVLTVVILGTMAIRRPWQFGIILPSGKDWLRLLPFAVACGLSDLLPVPGKALFAADPVVAWTIALVLIPLAMELLFRSLIHGMMAQLATIQDCESRWFFSGPTIGSSLLYTAAVSVQMIMMPVDPASTRTLVFMVQFAAMAAIFGLFAGMIRERSHSILPAWLFHAAAVATLILTYGPA
;
A
#
# COMPACT_ATOMS: atom_id res chain seq x y z
N MET A 1 -54.60 -24.47 14.63
CA MET A 1 -53.29 -23.94 15.06
C MET A 1 -53.45 -22.43 15.05
N GLU A 2 -53.27 -21.85 16.22
CA GLU A 2 -53.80 -20.54 16.61
C GLU A 2 -53.38 -19.39 15.70
N ASP A 3 -54.40 -18.63 15.31
CA ASP A 3 -54.38 -17.37 14.59
C ASP A 3 -53.91 -16.29 15.57
N THR A 4 -52.64 -15.87 15.47
CA THR A 4 -52.11 -14.73 16.23
C THR A 4 -51.28 -13.83 15.32
N ASP A 5 -51.63 -12.55 15.34
CA ASP A 5 -51.04 -11.38 14.67
C ASP A 5 -51.27 -11.22 13.15
N GLN A 6 -52.55 -11.17 12.78
CA GLN A 6 -53.02 -10.33 11.66
C GLN A 6 -52.95 -8.85 12.05
N ALA A 7 -51.75 -8.28 12.12
CA ALA A 7 -51.63 -6.83 12.01
C ALA A 7 -51.92 -6.45 10.54
N PRO A 8 -52.90 -5.57 10.25
CA PRO A 8 -53.22 -5.20 8.89
C PRO A 8 -51.99 -4.55 8.24
N PHE A 9 -51.77 -4.92 6.98
CA PHE A 9 -50.77 -4.31 6.11
C PHE A 9 -51.13 -2.83 5.89
N VAL A 10 -50.63 -1.94 6.75
CA VAL A 10 -50.81 -0.49 6.63
C VAL A 10 -49.64 0.08 5.84
N LEU A 11 -49.83 0.23 4.54
CA LEU A 11 -49.09 1.24 3.78
C LEU A 11 -49.66 2.60 4.16
N GLN A 12 -48.85 3.45 4.78
CA GLN A 12 -49.23 4.85 4.99
C GLN A 12 -49.42 5.50 3.62
N ASN A 13 -50.68 5.71 3.23
CA ASN A 13 -51.07 6.59 2.12
C ASN A 13 -50.88 8.05 2.56
N ALA A 14 -49.63 8.49 2.76
CA ALA A 14 -49.34 9.91 2.89
C ALA A 14 -48.98 10.44 1.49
N PRO A 15 -49.73 11.42 0.94
CA PRO A 15 -49.26 12.13 -0.24
C PRO A 15 -47.98 12.87 0.17
N ALA A 16 -46.86 12.55 -0.47
CA ALA A 16 -45.62 13.29 -0.28
C ALA A 16 -45.87 14.73 -0.74
N LYS A 17 -45.93 15.67 0.21
CA LYS A 17 -45.88 17.10 -0.09
C LYS A 17 -44.60 17.35 -0.89
N ALA A 18 -44.76 17.95 -2.07
CA ALA A 18 -43.67 18.60 -2.75
C ALA A 18 -43.17 19.74 -1.84
N ASP A 19 -41.86 19.73 -1.58
CA ASP A 19 -41.08 20.62 -0.70
C ASP A 19 -40.65 19.98 0.62
N ALA A 20 -39.56 19.21 0.57
CA ALA A 20 -38.74 18.90 1.73
C ALA A 20 -37.29 18.60 1.29
N ALA A 21 -36.44 19.62 1.27
CA ALA A 21 -35.04 19.42 1.60
C ALA A 21 -35.01 18.88 3.05
N GLY A 22 -34.74 17.58 3.21
CA GLY A 22 -34.68 16.91 4.52
C GLY A 22 -35.62 15.71 4.67
N ASN A 23 -35.49 14.69 3.83
CA ASN A 23 -35.92 13.35 4.24
C ASN A 23 -34.80 12.76 5.12
N GLY A 24 -35.09 12.41 6.37
CA GLY A 24 -34.14 11.90 7.37
C GLY A 24 -33.49 10.54 7.07
N PHE A 25 -33.36 10.14 5.80
CA PHE A 25 -32.58 8.98 5.38
C PHE A 25 -31.14 9.44 5.07
N PRO A 26 -30.11 8.91 5.75
CA PRO A 26 -28.73 9.27 5.47
C PRO A 26 -28.32 8.80 4.08
N ASP A 27 -27.49 9.61 3.41
CA ASP A 27 -26.92 9.27 2.12
C ASP A 27 -25.74 8.31 2.31
N ARG A 28 -25.95 7.05 1.94
CA ARG A 28 -24.96 5.97 2.13
C ARG A 28 -24.29 5.49 0.85
N TYR A 29 -24.71 6.02 -0.30
CA TYR A 29 -24.16 5.66 -1.60
C TYR A 29 -23.26 6.77 -2.12
N ALA A 30 -22.09 6.41 -2.64
CA ALA A 30 -21.16 7.36 -3.22
C ALA A 30 -20.57 6.81 -4.52
N ILE A 31 -20.36 7.70 -5.48
CA ILE A 31 -19.61 7.40 -6.71
C ILE A 31 -18.18 7.87 -6.49
N LYS A 32 -17.23 6.93 -6.55
CA LYS A 32 -15.79 7.18 -6.40
C LYS A 32 -15.09 7.03 -7.74
N GLY A 33 -13.98 7.74 -7.94
CA GLY A 33 -13.16 7.69 -9.15
C GLY A 33 -13.47 8.78 -10.18
N THR A 34 -12.72 8.79 -11.29
CA THR A 34 -12.89 9.74 -12.39
C THR A 34 -12.89 9.02 -13.74
N GLY A 35 -13.59 9.56 -14.74
CA GLY A 35 -13.65 8.97 -16.07
C GLY A 35 -14.25 7.56 -16.10
N THR A 36 -13.56 6.61 -16.74
CA THR A 36 -14.02 5.23 -16.96
C THR A 36 -13.90 4.32 -15.75
N ASP A 37 -13.22 4.76 -14.69
CA ASP A 37 -12.97 3.99 -13.47
C ASP A 37 -13.92 4.37 -12.34
N ARG A 38 -15.01 5.09 -12.67
CA ARG A 38 -16.07 5.40 -11.71
C ARG A 38 -16.75 4.11 -11.23
N VAL A 39 -16.90 4.02 -9.91
CA VAL A 39 -17.58 2.91 -9.23
C VAL A 39 -18.56 3.46 -8.22
N LEU A 40 -19.72 2.80 -8.09
CA LEU A 40 -20.67 3.05 -7.00
C LEU A 40 -20.29 2.18 -5.81
N THR A 41 -20.31 2.78 -4.62
CA THR A 41 -19.98 2.13 -3.35
C THR A 41 -21.05 2.44 -2.31
N CYS A 42 -21.21 1.54 -1.35
CA CYS A 42 -22.08 1.73 -0.18
C CYS A 42 -21.22 1.79 1.08
N LEU A 43 -21.44 2.78 1.93
CA LEU A 43 -20.68 2.95 3.17
C LEU A 43 -20.89 1.79 4.18
N GLU A 44 -22.00 1.05 4.08
CA GLU A 44 -22.25 -0.15 4.90
C GLU A 44 -21.65 -1.45 4.33
N ALA A 45 -21.26 -1.41 3.05
CA ALA A 45 -20.59 -2.51 2.36
C ALA A 45 -19.41 -1.93 1.55
N PRO A 46 -18.42 -1.31 2.22
CA PRO A 46 -17.36 -0.55 1.54
C PRO A 46 -16.45 -1.43 0.68
N ASN A 47 -16.46 -2.74 0.91
CA ASN A 47 -15.73 -3.73 0.16
C ASN A 47 -16.44 -4.17 -1.14
N ILE A 48 -17.61 -3.61 -1.46
CA ILE A 48 -18.38 -3.93 -2.66
C ILE A 48 -18.39 -2.73 -3.59
N GLN A 49 -17.86 -2.91 -4.80
CA GLN A 49 -17.82 -1.91 -5.86
C GLN A 49 -18.76 -2.31 -6.98
N VAL A 50 -19.58 -1.38 -7.44
CA VAL A 50 -20.55 -1.59 -8.51
C VAL A 50 -20.12 -0.81 -9.75
N VAL A 51 -20.06 -1.49 -10.88
CA VAL A 51 -19.80 -0.93 -12.20
C VAL A 51 -21.02 -1.17 -13.06
N VAL A 52 -21.64 -0.09 -13.52
CA VAL A 52 -22.73 -0.13 -14.50
C VAL A 52 -22.26 0.56 -15.76
N LYS A 53 -22.19 -0.17 -16.88
CA LYS A 53 -21.68 0.35 -18.15
C LYS A 53 -22.52 -0.14 -19.31
N SER A 54 -23.07 0.79 -20.08
CA SER A 54 -23.82 0.49 -21.29
C SER A 54 -23.06 -0.46 -22.21
N SER A 55 -23.77 -1.48 -22.72
CA SER A 55 -23.25 -2.49 -23.65
C SER A 55 -22.05 -3.30 -23.12
N LEU A 56 -21.81 -3.32 -21.81
CA LEU A 56 -20.78 -4.18 -21.22
C LEU A 56 -21.14 -5.65 -21.43
N THR A 57 -20.26 -6.38 -22.09
CA THR A 57 -20.40 -7.84 -22.23
C THR A 57 -19.04 -8.52 -22.12
N VAL A 58 -19.01 -9.71 -21.52
CA VAL A 58 -17.81 -10.54 -21.37
C VAL A 58 -18.09 -11.96 -21.85
N THR A 59 -17.12 -12.58 -22.51
CA THR A 59 -17.29 -13.96 -23.00
C THR A 59 -17.38 -14.95 -21.83
N ALA A 60 -18.03 -16.11 -22.04
CA ALA A 60 -18.09 -17.20 -21.06
C ALA A 60 -16.71 -17.58 -20.47
N SER A 61 -15.70 -17.66 -21.34
CA SER A 61 -14.34 -18.02 -20.93
C SER A 61 -13.70 -16.93 -20.07
N ALA A 62 -13.91 -15.66 -20.42
CA ALA A 62 -13.41 -14.53 -19.64
C ALA A 62 -14.09 -14.45 -18.27
N ALA A 63 -15.42 -14.62 -18.22
CA ALA A 63 -16.18 -14.63 -16.97
C ALA A 63 -15.66 -15.71 -15.99
N ARG A 64 -15.43 -16.94 -16.47
CA ARG A 64 -14.90 -18.06 -15.64
C ARG A 64 -13.43 -17.91 -15.23
N LYS A 65 -12.70 -16.99 -15.87
CA LYS A 65 -11.31 -16.64 -15.56
C LYS A 65 -11.20 -15.30 -14.83
N ALA A 66 -12.34 -14.69 -14.47
CA ALA A 66 -12.34 -13.43 -13.76
C ALA A 66 -11.60 -13.54 -12.42
N PRO A 67 -11.02 -12.43 -11.93
CA PRO A 67 -10.47 -12.38 -10.58
C PRO A 67 -11.51 -12.80 -9.54
N ALA A 68 -11.04 -13.42 -8.47
CA ALA A 68 -11.90 -13.79 -7.36
C ALA A 68 -12.59 -12.57 -6.75
N GLY A 69 -13.85 -12.72 -6.31
CA GLY A 69 -14.67 -11.59 -5.86
C GLY A 69 -15.43 -10.90 -7.00
N THR A 70 -15.70 -11.58 -8.11
CA THR A 70 -16.44 -10.98 -9.25
C THR A 70 -17.87 -11.50 -9.31
N ILE A 71 -18.84 -10.60 -9.46
CA ILE A 71 -20.25 -10.92 -9.70
C ILE A 71 -20.68 -10.25 -11.01
N TYR A 72 -21.18 -11.04 -11.95
CA TYR A 72 -21.84 -10.57 -13.15
C TYR A 72 -23.34 -10.61 -12.94
N LEU A 73 -24.02 -9.53 -13.32
CA LEU A 73 -25.48 -9.41 -13.27
C LEU A 73 -26.01 -9.26 -14.69
N ASP A 74 -27.16 -9.87 -14.91
CA ASP A 74 -28.12 -9.51 -15.95
C ASP A 74 -27.51 -9.37 -17.36
N GLY A 75 -27.19 -10.50 -17.99
CA GLY A 75 -26.69 -10.55 -19.37
C GLY A 75 -25.27 -9.99 -19.61
N VAL A 76 -24.54 -9.55 -18.58
CA VAL A 76 -23.13 -9.12 -18.76
C VAL A 76 -22.25 -10.26 -19.22
N ALA A 77 -22.37 -11.44 -18.62
CA ALA A 77 -21.58 -12.60 -19.03
C ALA A 77 -22.34 -13.42 -20.07
N GLN A 78 -21.69 -13.70 -21.20
CA GLN A 78 -22.24 -14.53 -22.29
C GLN A 78 -22.19 -16.01 -21.91
N ALA A 79 -22.87 -16.40 -20.83
CA ALA A 79 -22.93 -17.77 -20.33
C ALA A 79 -24.18 -17.97 -19.48
N ALA A 80 -24.65 -19.22 -19.42
CA ALA A 80 -25.65 -19.64 -18.43
C ALA A 80 -25.23 -19.23 -17.00
N PRO A 81 -26.19 -18.95 -16.09
CA PRO A 81 -25.91 -18.63 -14.70
C PRO A 81 -25.07 -19.71 -14.02
N PHE A 82 -24.13 -19.30 -13.16
CA PHE A 82 -23.25 -20.23 -12.45
C PHE A 82 -22.73 -19.65 -11.12
N LEU A 83 -22.41 -20.55 -10.20
CA LEU A 83 -21.75 -20.23 -8.92
C LEU A 83 -20.42 -20.99 -8.81
N ASP A 84 -19.29 -20.29 -8.96
CA ASP A 84 -17.96 -20.85 -8.72
C ASP A 84 -17.51 -20.49 -7.30
N HIS A 85 -17.79 -21.36 -6.33
CA HIS A 85 -17.46 -21.13 -4.92
C HIS A 85 -15.97 -21.25 -4.61
N GLU A 86 -15.21 -22.01 -5.39
CA GLU A 86 -13.76 -22.15 -5.23
C GLU A 86 -13.06 -20.86 -5.63
N LYS A 87 -13.41 -20.31 -6.80
CA LYS A 87 -12.85 -19.04 -7.27
C LYS A 87 -13.57 -17.81 -6.72
N LYS A 88 -14.75 -17.98 -6.12
CA LYS A 88 -15.62 -16.86 -5.69
C LYS A 88 -15.99 -15.95 -6.87
N VAL A 89 -16.45 -16.57 -7.96
CA VAL A 89 -16.94 -15.87 -9.16
C VAL A 89 -18.36 -16.32 -9.46
N TYR A 90 -19.29 -15.37 -9.55
CA TYR A 90 -20.72 -15.66 -9.71
C TYR A 90 -21.27 -14.96 -10.96
N ASN A 91 -22.14 -15.66 -11.68
CA ASN A 91 -22.92 -15.09 -12.77
C ASN A 91 -24.39 -15.30 -12.45
N LEU A 92 -25.10 -14.20 -12.19
CA LEU A 92 -26.54 -14.16 -11.99
C LEU A 92 -27.13 -13.62 -13.28
N ASP A 93 -27.80 -14.50 -14.03
CA ASP A 93 -28.34 -14.17 -15.33
C ASP A 93 -29.54 -15.06 -15.64
N HIS A 94 -30.45 -14.56 -16.48
CA HIS A 94 -31.57 -15.30 -17.02
C HIS A 94 -31.76 -15.11 -18.54
N HIS A 95 -30.83 -14.42 -19.20
CA HIS A 95 -30.85 -14.11 -20.63
C HIS A 95 -30.09 -15.15 -21.48
N GLU A 96 -28.82 -15.40 -21.16
CA GLU A 96 -27.95 -16.22 -22.01
C GLU A 96 -27.87 -17.68 -21.52
N GLY A 97 -27.96 -18.64 -22.44
CA GLY A 97 -27.75 -20.06 -22.11
C GLY A 97 -28.80 -20.68 -21.18
N CYS A 98 -29.95 -20.03 -20.97
CA CYS A 98 -31.06 -20.52 -20.17
C CYS A 98 -32.42 -20.26 -20.82
N VAL A 99 -33.46 -20.96 -20.36
CA VAL A 99 -34.83 -20.72 -20.79
C VAL A 99 -35.46 -19.70 -19.84
N ARG A 100 -35.61 -18.46 -20.30
CA ARG A 100 -36.06 -17.31 -19.50
C ARG A 100 -37.34 -17.59 -18.70
N THR A 101 -38.33 -18.26 -19.32
CA THR A 101 -39.62 -18.61 -18.71
C THR A 101 -39.52 -19.49 -17.46
N PHE A 102 -38.46 -20.28 -17.33
CA PHE A 102 -38.28 -21.22 -16.21
C PHE A 102 -37.08 -20.86 -15.32
N THR A 103 -36.34 -19.81 -15.68
CA THR A 103 -35.18 -19.34 -14.94
C THR A 103 -35.61 -18.11 -14.13
N LEU A 104 -35.29 -18.11 -12.84
CA LEU A 104 -35.56 -16.97 -11.97
C LEU A 104 -34.84 -15.73 -12.51
N ALA A 105 -35.45 -14.55 -12.39
CA ALA A 105 -34.81 -13.29 -12.79
C ALA A 105 -33.58 -12.99 -11.90
N THR A 106 -32.73 -12.05 -12.32
CA THR A 106 -31.47 -11.76 -11.63
C THR A 106 -31.70 -11.33 -10.18
N CYS A 107 -32.72 -10.52 -9.90
CA CYS A 107 -33.03 -10.06 -8.55
C CYS A 107 -33.53 -11.19 -7.65
N GLU A 108 -34.27 -12.16 -8.19
CA GLU A 108 -34.67 -13.36 -7.47
C GLU A 108 -33.46 -14.24 -7.13
N GLN A 109 -32.53 -14.42 -8.08
CA GLN A 109 -31.28 -15.15 -7.84
C GLN A 109 -30.44 -14.48 -6.75
N ALA A 110 -30.24 -13.16 -6.83
CA ALA A 110 -29.51 -12.40 -5.82
C ALA A 110 -30.15 -12.50 -4.43
N LEU A 111 -31.48 -12.41 -4.35
CA LEU A 111 -32.23 -12.52 -3.10
C LEU A 111 -32.03 -13.90 -2.46
N ILE A 112 -32.15 -14.97 -3.25
CA ILE A 112 -31.96 -16.33 -2.78
C ILE A 112 -30.56 -16.52 -2.21
N MET A 113 -29.52 -16.04 -2.90
CA MET A 113 -28.16 -16.15 -2.41
C MET A 113 -27.97 -15.45 -1.05
N CYS A 114 -28.45 -14.21 -0.91
CA CYS A 114 -28.35 -13.47 0.36
C CYS A 114 -29.12 -14.15 1.49
N VAL A 115 -30.35 -14.62 1.23
CA VAL A 115 -31.19 -15.32 2.21
C VAL A 115 -30.60 -16.68 2.60
N LYS A 116 -29.92 -17.37 1.68
CA LYS A 116 -29.22 -18.64 1.94
C LYS A 116 -27.88 -18.48 2.64
N GLY A 117 -27.47 -17.24 2.95
CA GLY A 117 -26.29 -16.96 3.76
C GLY A 117 -25.03 -16.63 2.97
N LEU A 118 -25.15 -16.07 1.76
CA LEU A 118 -24.01 -15.48 1.07
C LEU A 118 -23.34 -14.43 1.97
N ASP A 119 -22.10 -14.69 2.37
CA ASP A 119 -21.28 -13.73 3.09
C ASP A 119 -20.26 -13.08 2.14
N LEU A 120 -20.35 -11.76 2.03
CA LEU A 120 -19.47 -10.95 1.20
C LEU A 120 -18.40 -10.23 2.01
N GLN A 121 -18.29 -10.42 3.33
CA GLN A 121 -17.31 -9.71 4.18
C GLN A 121 -15.85 -10.10 3.91
N GLU A 122 -15.60 -11.29 3.35
CA GLU A 122 -14.27 -11.91 3.30
C GLU A 122 -13.28 -11.24 2.35
N ARG A 123 -13.72 -10.40 1.41
CA ARG A 123 -12.84 -9.83 0.37
C ARG A 123 -13.47 -8.61 -0.30
N GLU A 124 -12.70 -8.00 -1.18
CA GLU A 124 -13.23 -7.03 -2.14
C GLU A 124 -14.09 -7.75 -3.20
N TRP A 125 -15.24 -7.16 -3.49
CA TRP A 125 -16.17 -7.64 -4.51
C TRP A 125 -16.40 -6.58 -5.57
N LYS A 126 -16.48 -7.02 -6.82
CA LYS A 126 -16.81 -6.18 -7.95
C LYS A 126 -18.02 -6.74 -8.69
N ILE A 127 -19.06 -5.92 -8.75
CA ILE A 127 -20.34 -6.20 -9.39
C ILE A 127 -20.36 -5.50 -10.74
N TYR A 128 -20.70 -6.22 -11.79
CA TYR A 128 -20.83 -5.69 -13.14
C TYR A 128 -22.28 -5.84 -13.63
N ALA A 129 -22.85 -4.74 -14.12
CA ALA A 129 -24.13 -4.69 -14.83
C ALA A 129 -23.95 -3.91 -16.15
N ASN A 130 -24.73 -4.28 -17.17
CA ASN A 130 -24.69 -3.65 -18.50
C ASN A 130 -25.76 -2.56 -18.65
N GLU A 131 -26.97 -2.83 -18.17
CA GLU A 131 -28.10 -1.91 -18.17
C GLU A 131 -28.69 -1.80 -16.77
N PRO A 132 -29.10 -0.60 -16.33
CA PRO A 132 -29.69 -0.39 -15.02
C PRO A 132 -31.22 -0.52 -15.12
N ASP A 133 -31.73 -1.65 -15.57
CA ASP A 133 -33.17 -1.92 -15.42
C ASP A 133 -33.51 -2.26 -13.95
N LEU A 134 -34.81 -2.46 -13.67
CA LEU A 134 -35.23 -2.67 -12.30
C LEU A 134 -34.77 -4.04 -11.75
N ASP A 135 -34.64 -5.07 -12.58
CA ASP A 135 -34.10 -6.38 -12.16
C ASP A 135 -32.63 -6.27 -11.74
N ALA A 136 -31.80 -5.61 -12.56
CA ALA A 136 -30.40 -5.36 -12.25
C ALA A 136 -30.24 -4.44 -11.02
N ILE A 137 -31.02 -3.37 -10.90
CA ILE A 137 -30.92 -2.45 -9.76
C ILE A 137 -31.38 -3.11 -8.46
N LEU A 138 -32.46 -3.90 -8.47
CA LEU A 138 -32.88 -4.66 -7.29
C LEU A 138 -31.81 -5.65 -6.87
N SER A 139 -31.17 -6.32 -7.83
CA SER A 139 -30.01 -7.21 -7.58
C SER A 139 -28.87 -6.46 -6.89
N ILE A 140 -28.50 -5.29 -7.40
CA ILE A 140 -27.47 -4.43 -6.80
C ILE A 140 -27.87 -4.02 -5.37
N TRP A 141 -29.11 -3.56 -5.17
CA TRP A 141 -29.61 -3.16 -3.85
C TRP A 141 -29.54 -4.33 -2.87
N ILE A 142 -29.99 -5.52 -3.29
CA ILE A 142 -29.96 -6.74 -2.48
C ILE A 142 -28.52 -7.07 -2.05
N ILE A 143 -27.58 -7.06 -2.98
CA ILE A 143 -26.19 -7.43 -2.72
C ILE A 143 -25.53 -6.40 -1.79
N LEU A 144 -25.76 -5.10 -2.00
CA LEU A 144 -25.25 -4.04 -1.11
C LEU A 144 -25.87 -4.11 0.30
N ASN A 145 -27.04 -4.75 0.45
CA ASN A 145 -27.76 -4.90 1.71
C ASN A 145 -27.72 -6.33 2.28
N TYR A 146 -26.81 -7.19 1.81
CA TYR A 146 -26.78 -8.62 2.17
C TYR A 146 -26.80 -8.88 3.70
N LYS A 147 -26.14 -8.03 4.50
CA LYS A 147 -26.15 -8.12 5.98
C LYS A 147 -27.53 -7.82 6.58
N ARG A 148 -28.27 -6.86 5.99
CA ARG A 148 -29.59 -6.43 6.48
C ARG A 148 -30.71 -7.38 6.08
N ILE A 149 -30.59 -8.07 4.94
CA ILE A 149 -31.64 -8.98 4.43
C ILE A 149 -32.02 -10.08 5.42
N ASN A 150 -31.04 -10.59 6.18
CA ASN A 150 -31.28 -11.62 7.18
C ASN A 150 -31.78 -11.07 8.52
N ASN A 151 -31.66 -9.75 8.76
CA ASN A 151 -32.21 -9.10 9.93
C ASN A 151 -33.67 -8.68 9.71
N ARG A 152 -34.61 -9.33 10.41
CA ARG A 152 -36.06 -9.06 10.29
C ARG A 152 -36.47 -7.67 10.81
N GLU A 153 -35.67 -7.08 11.67
CA GLU A 153 -35.93 -5.77 12.25
C GLU A 153 -35.51 -4.65 11.29
N ALA A 154 -34.38 -4.82 10.59
CA ALA A 154 -33.76 -3.80 9.74
C ALA A 154 -34.49 -3.47 8.43
N ILE A 155 -35.22 -4.42 7.83
CA ILE A 155 -35.89 -4.22 6.54
C ILE A 155 -37.34 -4.67 6.57
N ASN A 156 -38.17 -4.07 5.70
CA ASN A 156 -39.50 -4.58 5.39
C ASN A 156 -39.38 -5.81 4.47
N ARG A 157 -38.93 -6.93 5.05
CA ARG A 157 -38.56 -8.16 4.34
C ARG A 157 -39.70 -8.74 3.51
N ARG A 158 -40.95 -8.68 4.00
CA ARG A 158 -42.12 -9.14 3.24
C ARG A 158 -42.34 -8.28 1.99
N SER A 159 -42.17 -6.96 2.10
CA SER A 159 -42.31 -6.05 0.95
C SER A 159 -41.17 -6.23 -0.04
N LEU A 160 -39.93 -6.44 0.43
CA LEU A 160 -38.81 -6.82 -0.45
C LEU A 160 -39.13 -8.10 -1.22
N PHE A 161 -39.58 -9.16 -0.54
CA PHE A 161 -39.86 -10.44 -1.19
C PHE A 161 -41.00 -10.32 -2.20
N ALA A 162 -42.05 -9.56 -1.87
CA ALA A 162 -43.17 -9.36 -2.77
C ALA A 162 -42.77 -8.52 -4.00
N LEU A 163 -41.98 -7.46 -3.81
CA LEU A 163 -41.48 -6.62 -4.90
C LEU A 163 -40.56 -7.41 -5.84
N VAL A 164 -39.59 -8.14 -5.29
CA VAL A 164 -38.65 -8.98 -6.07
C VAL A 164 -39.39 -10.06 -6.83
N ARG A 165 -40.39 -10.71 -6.21
CA ARG A 165 -41.18 -11.74 -6.89
C ARG A 165 -42.03 -11.16 -8.03
N LEU A 166 -42.63 -9.99 -7.84
CA LEU A 166 -43.40 -9.35 -8.89
C LEU A 166 -42.49 -8.92 -10.05
N GLU A 167 -41.37 -8.27 -9.74
CA GLU A 167 -40.42 -7.85 -10.77
C GLU A 167 -39.86 -9.04 -11.53
N GLY A 168 -39.47 -10.12 -10.85
CA GLY A 168 -38.95 -11.31 -11.52
C GLY A 168 -39.97 -11.99 -12.44
N ILE A 169 -41.27 -11.94 -12.12
CA ILE A 169 -42.32 -12.38 -13.03
C ILE A 169 -42.44 -11.44 -14.25
N ILE A 170 -42.45 -10.13 -14.02
CA ILE A 170 -42.56 -9.14 -15.11
C ILE A 170 -41.38 -9.25 -16.07
N ASP A 171 -40.18 -9.40 -15.52
CA ASP A 171 -38.97 -9.45 -16.30
C ASP A 171 -38.83 -10.78 -17.05
N SER A 172 -39.09 -11.93 -16.42
CA SER A 172 -39.01 -13.23 -17.10
C SER A 172 -40.18 -13.53 -18.04
N LEU A 173 -41.40 -13.06 -17.73
CA LEU A 173 -42.65 -13.49 -18.39
C LEU A 173 -43.46 -12.35 -19.02
N GLY A 174 -43.08 -11.09 -18.82
CA GLY A 174 -43.84 -9.94 -19.29
C GLY A 174 -44.91 -9.44 -18.32
N LEU A 175 -45.36 -8.20 -18.55
CA LEU A 175 -46.36 -7.50 -17.73
C LEU A 175 -47.73 -8.20 -17.75
N GLU A 176 -48.05 -8.87 -18.85
CA GLU A 176 -49.29 -9.62 -19.06
C GLU A 176 -49.43 -10.83 -18.13
N MET A 177 -48.31 -11.39 -17.65
CA MET A 177 -48.29 -12.56 -16.79
C MET A 177 -48.17 -12.21 -15.30
N ARG A 178 -48.30 -10.93 -14.91
CA ARG A 178 -48.14 -10.47 -13.52
C ARG A 178 -49.06 -11.17 -12.51
N GLU A 179 -50.21 -11.67 -12.95
CA GLU A 179 -51.14 -12.44 -12.10
C GLU A 179 -50.53 -13.76 -11.59
N LEU A 180 -49.52 -14.30 -12.29
CA LEU A 180 -48.76 -15.48 -11.86
C LEU A 180 -47.89 -15.24 -10.63
N SER A 181 -47.77 -13.99 -10.15
CA SER A 181 -47.16 -13.72 -8.85
C SER A 181 -47.96 -14.34 -7.70
N GLY A 182 -49.26 -14.59 -7.90
CA GLY A 182 -50.17 -15.14 -6.89
C GLY A 182 -50.53 -14.17 -5.77
N PHE A 183 -50.31 -12.86 -5.96
CA PHE A 183 -50.65 -11.85 -4.96
C PHE A 183 -52.13 -11.45 -5.00
N PRO A 184 -52.72 -11.08 -3.85
CA PRO A 184 -54.00 -10.41 -3.83
C PRO A 184 -53.98 -9.14 -4.69
N GLU A 185 -55.10 -8.85 -5.35
CA GLU A 185 -55.22 -7.73 -6.30
C GLU A 185 -54.82 -6.37 -5.68
N ASP A 186 -55.18 -6.14 -4.41
CA ASP A 186 -54.83 -4.89 -3.74
C ASP A 186 -53.31 -4.74 -3.57
N LEU A 187 -52.63 -5.82 -3.17
CA LEU A 187 -51.16 -5.87 -3.04
C LEU A 187 -50.49 -5.72 -4.41
N LEU A 188 -50.99 -6.41 -5.43
CA LEU A 188 -50.50 -6.30 -6.80
C LEU A 188 -50.56 -4.86 -7.30
N GLN A 189 -51.70 -4.17 -7.15
CA GLN A 189 -51.85 -2.77 -7.53
C GLN A 189 -50.94 -1.82 -6.73
N LYS A 190 -50.67 -2.13 -5.46
CA LYS A 190 -49.74 -1.35 -4.64
C LYS A 190 -48.30 -1.52 -5.12
N LEU A 191 -47.87 -2.75 -5.39
CA LEU A 191 -46.52 -3.05 -5.88
C LEU A 191 -46.30 -2.50 -7.30
N MET A 192 -47.30 -2.59 -8.18
CA MET A 192 -47.23 -1.97 -9.52
C MET A 192 -46.99 -0.46 -9.42
N ARG A 193 -47.69 0.25 -8.52
CA ARG A 193 -47.44 1.69 -8.28
C ARG A 193 -46.01 1.97 -7.79
N VAL A 194 -45.43 1.06 -7.02
CA VAL A 194 -44.03 1.16 -6.58
C VAL A 194 -43.09 0.98 -7.77
N ILE A 195 -43.29 -0.05 -8.59
CA ILE A 195 -42.51 -0.29 -9.82
C ILE A 195 -42.60 0.91 -10.76
N ASP A 196 -43.81 1.42 -11.03
CA ASP A 196 -44.03 2.59 -11.88
C ASP A 196 -43.28 3.81 -11.35
N ARG A 197 -43.27 4.02 -10.02
CA ARG A 197 -42.53 5.11 -9.38
C ARG A 197 -41.02 4.95 -9.51
N LEU A 198 -40.51 3.72 -9.36
CA LEU A 198 -39.08 3.43 -9.49
C LEU A 198 -38.60 3.64 -10.93
N ARG A 199 -39.42 3.27 -11.91
CA ARG A 199 -39.13 3.32 -13.35
C ARG A 199 -39.55 4.61 -14.06
N ALA A 200 -40.25 5.52 -13.40
CA ALA A 200 -40.78 6.74 -14.02
C ALA A 200 -39.72 7.52 -14.80
N GLU A 201 -38.53 7.69 -14.23
CA GLU A 201 -37.43 8.44 -14.83
C GLU A 201 -36.83 7.71 -16.05
N GLU A 202 -36.64 6.39 -15.97
CA GLU A 202 -36.23 5.55 -17.11
C GLU A 202 -37.22 5.68 -18.27
N LEU A 203 -38.52 5.57 -18.00
CA LEU A 203 -39.57 5.63 -19.02
C LEU A 203 -39.58 7.01 -19.71
N GLU A 204 -39.43 8.10 -18.96
CA GLU A 204 -39.35 9.45 -19.54
C GLU A 204 -38.08 9.65 -20.37
N LEU A 205 -36.93 9.16 -19.91
CA LEU A 205 -35.67 9.22 -20.67
C LEU A 205 -35.72 8.39 -21.96
N LYS A 206 -36.33 7.19 -21.91
CA LYS A 206 -36.55 6.34 -23.08
C LYS A 206 -37.51 6.98 -24.09
N LYS A 207 -38.64 7.53 -23.64
CA LYS A 207 -39.57 8.29 -24.50
C LYS A 207 -38.90 9.50 -25.16
N ALA A 208 -38.02 10.18 -24.44
CA ALA A 208 -37.26 11.32 -24.95
C ALA A 208 -36.07 10.93 -25.84
N GLY A 209 -35.77 9.63 -26.02
CA GLY A 209 -34.60 9.15 -26.78
C GLY A 209 -33.25 9.47 -26.13
N LYS A 210 -33.22 9.85 -24.85
CA LYS A 210 -32.01 10.28 -24.12
C LYS A 210 -31.35 9.18 -23.30
N TRP A 211 -31.96 7.99 -23.24
CA TRP A 211 -31.49 6.87 -22.43
C TRP A 211 -30.03 6.49 -22.69
N ALA A 212 -29.64 6.35 -23.97
CA ALA A 212 -28.28 5.95 -24.35
C ALA A 212 -27.16 6.92 -23.91
N GLY A 213 -27.50 8.19 -23.67
CA GLY A 213 -26.56 9.21 -23.18
C GLY A 213 -26.64 9.47 -21.68
N THR A 214 -27.44 8.69 -20.94
CA THR A 214 -27.61 8.84 -19.49
C THR A 214 -26.45 8.24 -18.75
N ASP A 215 -26.03 8.88 -17.66
CA ASP A 215 -25.07 8.29 -16.73
C ASP A 215 -25.76 7.18 -15.91
N PHE A 216 -25.47 5.92 -16.26
CA PHE A 216 -26.07 4.76 -15.63
C PHE A 216 -25.71 4.61 -14.15
N LEU A 217 -24.57 5.14 -13.69
CA LEU A 217 -24.22 5.12 -12.27
C LEU A 217 -25.06 6.12 -11.49
N ASP A 218 -25.23 7.34 -12.01
CA ASP A 218 -26.04 8.37 -11.36
C ASP A 218 -27.52 7.96 -11.32
N TYR A 219 -28.04 7.38 -12.41
CA TYR A 219 -29.40 6.82 -12.45
C TYR A 219 -29.57 5.68 -11.43
N THR A 220 -28.67 4.70 -11.43
CA THR A 220 -28.68 3.59 -10.46
C THR A 220 -28.69 4.14 -9.02
N LEU A 221 -27.81 5.08 -8.70
CA LEU A 221 -27.72 5.71 -7.38
C LEU A 221 -29.05 6.39 -6.98
N GLY A 222 -29.71 7.07 -7.91
CA GLY A 222 -31.03 7.66 -7.69
C GLY A 222 -32.11 6.63 -7.34
N VAL A 223 -32.14 5.48 -8.04
CA VAL A 223 -33.11 4.40 -7.77
C VAL A 223 -32.80 3.68 -6.46
N LEU A 224 -31.52 3.42 -6.14
CA LEU A 224 -31.13 2.83 -4.86
C LEU A 224 -31.61 3.68 -3.66
N ARG A 225 -31.52 5.01 -3.76
CA ARG A 225 -32.07 5.91 -2.72
C ARG A 225 -33.59 5.82 -2.61
N LYS A 226 -34.31 5.67 -3.73
CA LYS A 226 -35.77 5.45 -3.71
C LYS A 226 -36.12 4.10 -3.07
N LEU A 227 -35.33 3.05 -3.33
CA LEU A 227 -35.48 1.73 -2.71
C LEU A 227 -35.24 1.77 -1.20
N ASP A 228 -34.24 2.50 -0.72
CA ASP A 228 -33.99 2.67 0.71
C ASP A 228 -35.20 3.25 1.45
N GLN A 229 -35.80 4.30 0.89
CA GLN A 229 -37.00 4.93 1.46
C GLN A 229 -38.20 3.98 1.54
N PHE A 230 -38.26 2.98 0.66
CA PHE A 230 -39.37 2.02 0.60
C PHE A 230 -39.12 0.76 1.45
N LEU A 231 -37.89 0.26 1.44
CA LEU A 231 -37.56 -1.08 1.97
C LEU A 231 -36.95 -1.05 3.37
N ILE A 232 -36.28 0.04 3.74
CA ILE A 232 -35.66 0.17 5.06
C ILE A 232 -36.64 0.90 5.98
N LYS A 233 -36.80 0.39 7.21
CA LYS A 233 -37.70 1.03 8.19
C LYS A 233 -37.07 2.33 8.69
N GLN A 234 -37.89 3.35 8.97
CA GLN A 234 -37.41 4.59 9.57
C GLN A 234 -36.71 4.31 10.90
N GLY A 235 -35.60 4.98 11.16
CA GLY A 235 -34.76 4.79 12.35
C GLY A 235 -33.72 3.67 12.26
N GLU A 236 -33.86 2.72 11.32
CA GLU A 236 -32.90 1.61 11.15
C GLU A 236 -31.57 2.03 10.49
N LEU A 237 -31.46 3.30 10.08
CA LEU A 237 -30.23 3.92 9.61
C LEU A 237 -29.70 4.97 10.61
N ASP A 238 -30.29 5.12 11.79
CA ASP A 238 -29.77 6.04 12.82
C ASP A 238 -28.44 5.54 13.41
N ASP A 239 -28.12 4.25 13.22
CA ASP A 239 -26.83 3.65 13.52
C ASP A 239 -25.73 4.00 12.50
N PHE A 240 -26.09 4.71 11.42
CA PHE A 240 -25.16 5.12 10.39
C PHE A 240 -24.31 6.31 10.85
N LYS A 241 -23.02 6.06 11.06
CA LYS A 241 -22.05 7.05 11.55
C LYS A 241 -21.16 7.69 10.48
N GLY A 242 -21.56 7.58 9.20
CA GLY A 242 -20.85 8.23 8.09
C GLY A 242 -19.36 7.85 7.98
N ILE A 243 -19.02 6.60 8.30
CA ILE A 243 -17.63 6.14 8.29
C ILE A 243 -17.19 5.99 6.84
N GLU A 244 -16.23 6.80 6.41
CA GLU A 244 -15.64 6.68 5.07
C GLU A 244 -14.34 5.87 5.12
N GLU A 245 -14.25 4.82 4.32
CA GLU A 245 -13.00 4.09 4.11
C GLU A 245 -12.11 4.80 3.06
N LEU A 246 -10.91 5.20 3.49
CA LEU A 246 -9.92 5.91 2.66
C LEU A 246 -8.89 4.97 2.03
N ALA A 247 -8.49 3.94 2.76
CA ALA A 247 -7.56 2.93 2.27
C ALA A 247 -7.71 1.63 3.04
N ARG A 248 -7.43 0.51 2.37
CA ARG A 248 -7.45 -0.84 2.96
C ARG A 248 -6.29 -1.64 2.41
N ILE A 249 -5.79 -2.55 3.24
CA ILE A 249 -4.80 -3.52 2.83
C ILE A 249 -5.08 -4.88 3.46
N GLU A 250 -4.99 -5.95 2.66
CA GLU A 250 -4.98 -7.31 3.19
C GLU A 250 -3.61 -7.62 3.82
N LEU A 251 -3.68 -8.32 4.95
CA LEU A 251 -2.58 -8.84 5.76
C LEU A 251 -2.63 -10.39 5.74
N THR A 252 -1.62 -11.03 6.31
CA THR A 252 -1.60 -12.50 6.45
C THR A 252 -2.75 -13.01 7.32
N ASN A 253 -3.16 -14.27 7.11
CA ASN A 253 -4.22 -14.94 7.89
C ASN A 253 -5.59 -14.25 7.82
N ASN A 254 -5.94 -13.67 6.66
CA ASN A 254 -7.24 -13.04 6.40
C ASN A 254 -7.55 -11.83 7.31
N ARG A 255 -6.52 -11.21 7.89
CA ARG A 255 -6.64 -9.95 8.62
C ARG A 255 -6.48 -8.75 7.67
N ILE A 256 -6.96 -7.59 8.09
CA ILE A 256 -6.86 -6.36 7.32
C ILE A 256 -6.39 -5.19 8.19
N ALA A 257 -5.77 -4.19 7.55
CA ALA A 257 -5.64 -2.86 8.12
C ALA A 257 -6.39 -1.85 7.26
N VAL A 258 -7.06 -0.90 7.91
CA VAL A 258 -7.91 0.09 7.24
C VAL A 258 -7.61 1.49 7.74
N VAL A 259 -7.74 2.48 6.85
CA VAL A 259 -7.79 3.89 7.19
C VAL A 259 -9.21 4.37 6.98
N VAL A 260 -9.79 4.98 8.01
CA VAL A 260 -11.16 5.50 7.98
C VAL A 260 -11.19 6.97 8.36
N GLU A 261 -12.17 7.69 7.87
CA GLU A 261 -12.49 9.08 8.22
C GLU A 261 -13.89 9.13 8.84
N SER A 262 -14.01 9.80 9.98
CA SER A 262 -15.27 9.99 10.70
C SER A 262 -15.13 11.09 11.74
N ASP A 263 -16.24 11.78 12.03
CA ASP A 263 -16.32 12.78 13.09
C ASP A 263 -16.30 12.19 14.51
N LEU A 264 -16.50 10.87 14.63
CA LEU A 264 -16.54 10.18 15.93
C LEU A 264 -15.16 9.92 16.53
N GLY A 265 -15.15 9.63 17.83
CA GLY A 265 -13.95 9.11 18.50
C GLY A 265 -13.64 7.66 18.09
N ILE A 266 -12.36 7.28 18.13
CA ILE A 266 -11.95 5.91 17.74
C ILE A 266 -12.66 4.83 18.58
N TYR A 267 -12.88 5.08 19.87
CA TYR A 267 -13.60 4.17 20.78
C TYR A 267 -15.09 4.04 20.44
N GLU A 268 -15.71 5.14 20.01
CA GLU A 268 -17.12 5.14 19.59
C GLU A 268 -17.29 4.37 18.27
N LEU A 269 -16.24 4.35 17.43
CA LEU A 269 -16.24 3.64 16.16
C LEU A 269 -16.02 2.13 16.29
N GLU A 270 -15.38 1.64 17.35
CA GLU A 270 -15.01 0.23 17.49
C GLU A 270 -16.18 -0.74 17.26
N PRO A 271 -17.38 -0.56 17.87
CA PRO A 271 -18.50 -1.46 17.64
C PRO A 271 -18.98 -1.45 16.18
N HIS A 272 -18.94 -0.29 15.53
CA HIS A 272 -19.34 -0.13 14.13
C HIS A 272 -18.33 -0.78 13.19
N LEU A 273 -17.03 -0.59 13.44
CA LEU A 273 -15.97 -1.22 12.68
C LEU A 273 -16.01 -2.75 12.86
N ALA A 274 -16.28 -3.24 14.07
CA ALA A 274 -16.48 -4.67 14.31
C ALA A 274 -17.69 -5.22 13.52
N LYS A 275 -18.79 -4.47 13.39
CA LYS A 275 -19.94 -4.85 12.54
C LYS A 275 -19.59 -4.83 11.04
N LEU A 276 -18.76 -3.89 10.60
CA LEU A 276 -18.37 -3.74 9.20
C LEU A 276 -17.37 -4.82 8.75
N TYR A 277 -16.32 -5.03 9.53
CA TYR A 277 -15.17 -5.85 9.16
C TYR A 277 -15.10 -7.20 9.89
N GLY A 278 -15.97 -7.41 10.89
CA GLY A 278 -15.96 -8.61 11.72
C GLY A 278 -14.63 -8.78 12.47
N ASN A 279 -14.25 -10.04 12.66
CA ASN A 279 -12.99 -10.40 13.30
C ASN A 279 -11.77 -10.19 12.39
N ARG A 280 -11.90 -9.65 11.17
CA ARG A 280 -10.75 -9.49 10.26
C ARG A 280 -9.92 -8.26 10.58
N LEU A 281 -10.52 -7.27 11.24
CA LEU A 281 -9.87 -5.99 11.48
C LEU A 281 -8.71 -6.14 12.48
N GLY A 282 -7.48 -6.03 11.99
CA GLY A 282 -6.27 -6.08 12.81
C GLY A 282 -5.90 -4.71 13.36
N TRP A 283 -5.77 -3.73 12.47
CA TRP A 283 -5.48 -2.33 12.81
C TRP A 283 -6.41 -1.36 12.10
N VAL A 284 -6.72 -0.26 12.76
CA VAL A 284 -7.42 0.87 12.18
C VAL A 284 -6.63 2.16 12.40
N ALA A 285 -6.56 2.99 11.36
CA ALA A 285 -6.11 4.38 11.46
C ALA A 285 -7.30 5.31 11.21
N LEU A 286 -7.75 6.00 12.26
CA LEU A 286 -8.81 7.00 12.17
C LEU A 286 -8.20 8.36 11.83
N ARG A 287 -8.62 8.95 10.71
CA ARG A 287 -8.35 10.33 10.34
C ARG A 287 -9.35 11.25 11.03
N ARG A 288 -8.86 12.20 11.84
CA ARG A 288 -9.67 13.24 12.49
C ARG A 288 -9.48 14.63 11.88
N GLY A 289 -8.42 14.80 11.11
CA GLY A 289 -8.10 16.00 10.36
C GLY A 289 -7.16 15.64 9.21
N GLU A 290 -6.89 16.56 8.29
CA GLU A 290 -6.21 16.21 7.04
C GLU A 290 -4.90 15.44 7.22
N LYS A 291 -4.18 15.72 8.31
CA LYS A 291 -2.86 15.17 8.67
C LYS A 291 -2.84 14.48 10.04
N ASP A 292 -4.00 14.32 10.68
CA ASP A 292 -4.09 13.86 12.06
C ASP A 292 -4.78 12.51 12.12
N TYR A 293 -4.02 11.52 12.60
CA TYR A 293 -4.44 10.13 12.64
C TYR A 293 -4.31 9.55 14.05
N THR A 294 -5.29 8.76 14.46
CA THR A 294 -5.25 7.91 15.65
C THR A 294 -5.17 6.46 15.19
N LEU A 295 -4.16 5.70 15.62
CA LEU A 295 -4.02 4.29 15.32
C LEU A 295 -4.51 3.46 16.49
N ARG A 296 -5.17 2.35 16.19
CA ARG A 296 -5.60 1.37 17.19
C ARG A 296 -5.44 -0.06 16.68
N GLN A 297 -4.99 -0.93 17.58
CA GLN A 297 -5.02 -2.36 17.41
C GLN A 297 -6.37 -2.92 17.84
N MET A 298 -7.08 -3.51 16.89
CA MET A 298 -8.41 -4.06 17.05
C MET A 298 -8.37 -5.56 17.38
N ASP A 299 -7.31 -6.25 16.95
CA ASP A 299 -7.08 -7.66 17.25
C ASP A 299 -5.88 -7.83 18.19
N LEU A 300 -6.12 -8.35 19.40
CA LEU A 300 -5.08 -8.60 20.38
C LEU A 300 -4.10 -9.71 19.94
N PHE A 301 -4.49 -10.57 19.01
CA PHE A 301 -3.69 -11.69 18.54
C PHE A 301 -2.82 -11.36 17.31
N MET A 302 -2.69 -10.08 16.97
CA MET A 302 -1.74 -9.66 15.94
C MET A 302 -0.32 -10.09 16.33
N PRO A 303 0.50 -10.54 15.36
CA PRO A 303 1.84 -11.08 15.63
C PRO A 303 2.86 -10.01 16.07
N VAL A 304 2.48 -8.74 15.96
CA VAL A 304 3.26 -7.52 16.24
C VAL A 304 2.30 -6.45 16.76
N ASN A 305 2.83 -5.48 17.52
CA ASN A 305 2.04 -4.41 18.11
C ASN A 305 2.23 -3.09 17.34
N LEU A 306 1.58 -2.02 17.77
CA LEU A 306 1.71 -0.72 17.11
C LEU A 306 3.09 -0.07 17.27
N GLU A 307 3.94 -0.48 18.22
CA GLU A 307 5.29 0.09 18.37
C GLU A 307 6.14 -0.21 17.13
N ASP A 308 6.04 -1.43 16.59
CA ASP A 308 6.69 -1.82 15.34
C ASP A 308 6.15 -1.01 14.15
N VAL A 309 4.83 -0.73 14.15
CA VAL A 309 4.17 0.10 13.13
C VAL A 309 4.64 1.55 13.23
N TYR A 310 4.79 2.12 14.43
CA TYR A 310 5.30 3.48 14.62
C TYR A 310 6.73 3.61 14.13
N GLN A 311 7.61 2.64 14.39
CA GLN A 311 8.98 2.64 13.87
C GLN A 311 8.98 2.74 12.35
N ARG A 312 8.15 1.92 11.68
CA ARG A 312 8.02 1.94 10.23
C ARG A 312 7.49 3.27 9.70
N LEU A 313 6.42 3.78 10.31
CA LEU A 313 5.82 5.06 9.94
C LEU A 313 6.81 6.22 10.13
N ASN A 314 7.55 6.26 11.24
CA ASN A 314 8.56 7.28 11.51
C ASN A 314 9.69 7.29 10.47
N PHE A 315 10.09 6.12 9.98
CA PHE A 315 11.08 6.01 8.90
C PHE A 315 10.53 6.48 7.53
N MET A 316 9.25 6.24 7.27
CA MET A 316 8.60 6.60 6.00
C MET A 316 8.18 8.07 5.93
N ASP A 317 7.76 8.65 7.05
CA ASP A 317 7.10 9.96 7.09
C ASP A 317 8.08 11.13 6.86
N PRO A 318 7.89 11.93 5.79
CA PRO A 318 8.70 13.12 5.54
C PRO A 318 8.63 14.20 6.62
N ALA A 319 7.57 14.22 7.45
CA ALA A 319 7.44 15.15 8.56
C ALA A 319 8.38 14.80 9.72
N VAL A 320 8.65 13.50 9.91
CA VAL A 320 9.47 12.97 11.01
C VAL A 320 10.91 12.73 10.55
N LYS A 321 11.10 12.21 9.32
CA LYS A 321 12.41 11.88 8.72
C LYS A 321 13.23 10.90 9.56
N GLY A 322 12.56 9.93 10.20
CA GLY A 322 13.18 8.97 11.12
C GLY A 322 13.70 9.61 12.42
N ARG A 323 13.36 10.86 12.75
CA ARG A 323 13.82 11.50 13.98
C ARG A 323 12.98 11.09 15.18
N LEU A 324 13.66 10.92 16.32
CA LEU A 324 13.05 10.54 17.59
C LEU A 324 12.68 11.75 18.47
N ASN A 325 12.57 12.94 17.88
CA ASN A 325 12.10 14.12 18.60
C ASN A 325 10.65 13.90 19.10
N VAL A 326 10.19 14.75 20.03
CA VAL A 326 8.82 14.70 20.60
C VAL A 326 7.74 14.65 19.51
N ASN A 327 8.01 15.19 18.32
CA ASN A 327 7.11 15.17 17.18
C ASN A 327 7.34 13.94 16.28
N ARG A 328 6.76 12.80 16.64
CA ARG A 328 6.82 11.51 15.92
C ARG A 328 5.51 10.74 16.02
N TRP A 329 5.34 9.72 15.19
CA TRP A 329 4.33 8.68 15.42
C TRP A 329 4.64 7.94 16.72
N GLY A 330 3.65 7.78 17.58
CA GLY A 330 3.86 7.13 18.88
C GLY A 330 2.60 6.99 19.72
N GLY A 331 2.72 6.24 20.81
CA GLY A 331 1.64 5.86 21.71
C GLY A 331 2.03 4.61 22.50
N SER A 332 1.04 3.90 23.03
CA SER A 332 1.21 2.53 23.55
C SER A 332 1.17 1.51 22.40
N GLY A 333 1.45 0.25 22.73
CA GLY A 333 1.43 -0.86 21.76
C GLY A 333 0.05 -1.14 21.16
N ASP A 334 -1.02 -0.63 21.75
CA ASP A 334 -2.42 -0.86 21.33
C ASP A 334 -3.13 0.41 20.83
N ILE A 335 -2.66 1.61 21.19
CA ILE A 335 -3.20 2.88 20.69
C ILE A 335 -2.15 3.99 20.60
N GLY A 336 -2.26 4.85 19.60
CA GLY A 336 -1.38 6.01 19.44
C GLY A 336 -1.81 6.89 18.29
N GLY A 337 -0.90 7.72 17.78
CA GLY A 337 -1.26 8.65 16.72
C GLY A 337 -0.10 9.28 15.97
N SER A 338 -0.46 10.16 15.06
CA SER A 338 0.43 10.94 14.20
C SER A 338 1.26 11.96 14.98
N PRO A 339 2.33 12.51 14.36
CA PRO A 339 3.15 13.56 14.98
C PRO A 339 2.31 14.79 15.38
N ARG A 340 2.31 15.15 16.67
CA ARG A 340 1.38 16.15 17.24
C ARG A 340 1.57 17.58 16.74
N SER A 341 2.78 18.01 16.39
CA SER A 341 3.04 19.41 16.05
C SER A 341 2.99 19.70 14.56
N THR A 342 3.23 18.69 13.71
CA THR A 342 3.24 18.89 12.25
C THR A 342 2.17 18.10 11.51
N GLY A 343 1.53 17.12 12.18
CA GLY A 343 0.78 16.07 11.52
C GLY A 343 1.69 15.17 10.67
N THR A 344 1.09 14.16 10.04
CA THR A 344 1.77 13.32 9.05
C THR A 344 1.76 13.95 7.66
N ARG A 345 2.74 13.58 6.83
CA ARG A 345 2.72 13.82 5.37
C ARG A 345 2.50 12.54 4.55
N LEU A 346 2.17 11.43 5.20
CA LEU A 346 1.86 10.17 4.55
C LEU A 346 0.43 10.18 4.01
N ALA A 347 0.24 9.58 2.83
CA ALA A 347 -1.11 9.31 2.32
C ALA A 347 -1.73 8.12 3.08
N PRO A 348 -3.07 7.99 3.11
CA PRO A 348 -3.74 6.82 3.69
C PRO A 348 -3.17 5.47 3.22
N ALA A 349 -2.86 5.36 1.92
CA ALA A 349 -2.26 4.17 1.32
C ALA A 349 -0.86 3.85 1.88
N ASP A 350 -0.03 4.87 2.15
CA ASP A 350 1.28 4.67 2.75
C ASP A 350 1.16 4.14 4.20
N ILE A 351 0.14 4.60 4.95
CA ILE A 351 -0.10 4.17 6.33
C ILE A 351 -0.43 2.67 6.39
N VAL A 352 -1.38 2.20 5.57
CA VAL A 352 -1.70 0.76 5.53
C VAL A 352 -0.56 -0.06 4.92
N SER A 353 0.21 0.48 3.97
CA SER A 353 1.43 -0.18 3.48
C SER A 353 2.45 -0.39 4.60
N ALA A 354 2.61 0.58 5.52
CA ALA A 354 3.48 0.42 6.67
C ALA A 354 3.01 -0.71 7.60
N CYS A 355 1.70 -0.84 7.83
CA CYS A 355 1.12 -1.96 8.58
C CYS A 355 1.46 -3.32 7.94
N ARG A 356 1.29 -3.44 6.62
CA ARG A 356 1.66 -4.66 5.89
C ARG A 356 3.14 -4.96 6.06
N ASP A 357 4.02 -3.99 5.76
CA ASP A 357 5.48 -4.15 5.79
C ASP A 357 6.00 -4.75 7.11
N VAL A 358 5.38 -4.40 8.24
CA VAL A 358 5.79 -4.91 9.56
C VAL A 358 5.46 -6.39 9.75
N ILE A 359 4.31 -6.86 9.30
CA ILE A 359 3.93 -8.29 9.36
C ILE A 359 4.75 -9.09 8.36
N ASP A 360 4.83 -8.54 7.16
CA ASP A 360 5.50 -9.09 6.00
C ASP A 360 7.02 -9.16 6.15
N LYS A 361 7.58 -8.43 7.12
CA LYS A 361 8.98 -8.48 7.55
C LYS A 361 9.47 -9.92 7.78
N ARG A 362 8.56 -10.86 8.11
CA ARG A 362 8.89 -12.27 8.32
C ARG A 362 9.00 -13.10 7.04
N SER A 363 8.71 -12.57 5.85
CA SER A 363 8.98 -13.28 4.58
C SER A 363 10.38 -12.96 4.06
N ASP A 364 11.33 -13.87 4.31
CA ASP A 364 12.76 -13.74 4.00
C ASP A 364 13.05 -13.40 2.52
N ILE A 365 12.17 -13.83 1.61
CA ILE A 365 12.35 -13.70 0.16
C ILE A 365 12.51 -12.24 -0.28
N ARG A 366 11.78 -11.29 0.32
CA ARG A 366 11.90 -9.87 -0.06
C ARG A 366 13.21 -9.25 0.39
N HIS A 367 13.69 -9.61 1.58
CA HIS A 367 14.97 -9.16 2.10
C HIS A 367 16.11 -9.68 1.23
N VAL A 368 16.07 -10.96 0.86
CA VAL A 368 17.03 -11.58 -0.07
C VAL A 368 16.98 -10.90 -1.43
N LYS A 369 15.79 -10.69 -2.01
CA LYS A 369 15.65 -9.98 -3.29
C LYS A 369 16.25 -8.58 -3.21
N ARG A 370 16.00 -7.84 -2.12
CA ARG A 370 16.53 -6.48 -1.95
C ARG A 370 18.04 -6.46 -1.81
N PHE A 371 18.60 -7.40 -1.03
CA PHE A 371 20.03 -7.60 -0.94
C PHE A 371 20.64 -7.90 -2.31
N LEU A 372 20.11 -8.86 -3.06
CA LEU A 372 20.58 -9.22 -4.41
C LEU A 372 20.52 -8.03 -5.38
N THR A 373 19.42 -7.27 -5.40
CA THR A 373 19.32 -6.08 -6.25
C THR A 373 20.35 -5.01 -5.88
N SER A 374 20.64 -4.85 -4.57
CA SER A 374 21.65 -3.91 -4.10
C SER A 374 23.06 -4.39 -4.44
N ALA A 375 23.32 -5.70 -4.32
CA ALA A 375 24.58 -6.33 -4.69
C ALA A 375 24.89 -6.19 -6.19
N VAL A 376 23.90 -6.44 -7.06
CA VAL A 376 24.04 -6.26 -8.52
C VAL A 376 24.34 -4.80 -8.84
N LEU A 377 23.62 -3.85 -8.22
CA LEU A 377 23.87 -2.43 -8.44
C LEU A 377 25.29 -2.01 -8.00
N ALA A 378 25.71 -2.45 -6.81
CA ALA A 378 27.07 -2.20 -6.32
C ALA A 378 28.12 -2.79 -7.27
N ALA A 379 27.91 -4.01 -7.76
CA ALA A 379 28.81 -4.67 -8.70
C ALA A 379 28.89 -3.93 -10.04
N LEU A 380 27.77 -3.45 -10.58
CA LEU A 380 27.77 -2.66 -11.82
C LEU A 380 28.54 -1.35 -11.66
N ILE A 381 28.34 -0.63 -10.55
CA ILE A 381 29.09 0.60 -10.25
C ILE A 381 30.58 0.27 -10.11
N LEU A 382 30.93 -0.80 -9.42
CA LEU A 382 32.31 -1.24 -9.21
C LEU A 382 32.99 -1.62 -10.53
N VAL A 383 32.34 -2.44 -11.37
CA VAL A 383 32.86 -2.84 -12.68
C VAL A 383 33.05 -1.63 -13.59
N ALA A 384 32.09 -0.70 -13.62
CA ALA A 384 32.23 0.54 -14.38
C ALA A 384 33.40 1.40 -13.88
N ALA A 385 33.60 1.50 -12.55
CA ALA A 385 34.72 2.22 -11.96
C ALA A 385 36.07 1.56 -12.30
N ILE A 386 36.17 0.23 -12.25
CA ILE A 386 37.37 -0.53 -12.64
C ILE A 386 37.66 -0.32 -14.13
N ALA A 387 36.66 -0.47 -14.99
CA ALA A 387 36.81 -0.24 -16.43
C ALA A 387 37.26 1.19 -16.73
N THR A 388 36.72 2.18 -16.01
CA THR A 388 37.13 3.58 -16.12
C THR A 388 38.58 3.77 -15.72
N ALA A 389 39.02 3.14 -14.63
CA ALA A 389 40.39 3.22 -14.16
C ALA A 389 41.39 2.55 -15.13
N GLN A 390 41.04 1.41 -15.71
CA GLN A 390 41.86 0.70 -16.69
C GLN A 390 42.03 1.48 -18.00
N ASN A 391 41.07 2.34 -18.34
CA ASN A 391 41.10 3.17 -19.54
C ASN A 391 41.44 4.64 -19.22
N TRP A 392 41.92 4.96 -18.01
CA TRP A 392 42.03 6.33 -17.51
C TRP A 392 43.15 7.13 -18.20
N HIS A 393 42.81 7.80 -19.30
CA HIS A 393 43.73 8.64 -20.08
C HIS A 393 43.16 10.06 -20.32
N PRO A 394 42.90 10.85 -19.25
CA PRO A 394 42.21 12.13 -19.39
C PRO A 394 42.97 13.17 -20.20
N ALA A 395 44.32 13.11 -20.26
CA ALA A 395 45.10 13.99 -21.14
C ALA A 395 44.76 13.79 -22.63
N HIS A 396 44.54 12.55 -23.06
CA HIS A 396 44.13 12.23 -24.43
C HIS A 396 42.66 12.56 -24.69
N TRP A 397 41.78 12.38 -23.69
CA TRP A 397 40.36 12.71 -23.85
C TRP A 397 40.07 14.20 -23.92
N LEU A 398 40.86 14.99 -23.20
CA LEU A 398 40.64 16.43 -23.04
C LEU A 398 41.62 17.28 -23.86
N ASP A 399 42.49 16.65 -24.66
CA ASP A 399 43.50 17.29 -25.50
C ASP A 399 44.33 18.35 -24.74
N ARG A 400 44.80 17.96 -23.54
CA ARG A 400 45.55 18.84 -22.61
C ARG A 400 46.84 18.19 -22.15
N GLU A 401 47.96 18.66 -22.69
CA GLU A 401 49.31 18.12 -22.43
C GLU A 401 49.93 18.57 -21.09
N GLY A 402 49.23 19.35 -20.27
CA GLY A 402 49.71 19.88 -18.98
C GLY A 402 48.94 19.42 -17.75
N MET A 403 48.28 18.26 -17.81
CA MET A 403 47.50 17.72 -16.69
C MET A 403 48.42 17.38 -15.51
N ALA A 404 48.02 17.76 -14.30
CA ALA A 404 48.78 17.46 -13.10
C ALA A 404 48.90 15.94 -12.87
N ALA A 405 50.05 15.46 -12.39
CA ALA A 405 50.38 14.03 -12.30
C ALA A 405 49.33 13.19 -11.54
N TRP A 406 48.69 13.77 -10.52
CA TRP A 406 47.62 13.11 -9.77
C TRP A 406 46.37 12.82 -10.60
N SER A 407 46.03 13.69 -11.55
CA SER A 407 44.84 13.53 -12.40
C SER A 407 45.02 12.43 -13.43
N LEU A 408 46.25 12.01 -13.70
CA LEU A 408 46.61 10.90 -14.58
C LEU A 408 46.64 9.56 -13.83
N HIS A 409 46.57 9.56 -12.49
CA HIS A 409 46.70 8.35 -11.69
C HIS A 409 45.41 7.49 -11.78
N PRO A 410 45.48 6.20 -12.19
CA PRO A 410 44.30 5.35 -12.36
C PRO A 410 43.43 5.22 -11.10
N LEU A 411 44.05 5.21 -9.91
CA LEU A 411 43.33 5.19 -8.63
C LEU A 411 42.42 6.41 -8.43
N PHE A 412 42.84 7.59 -8.90
CA PHE A 412 42.00 8.79 -8.86
C PHE A 412 40.78 8.62 -9.77
N GLY A 413 40.99 8.14 -11.00
CA GLY A 413 39.92 7.82 -11.94
C GLY A 413 38.91 6.81 -11.40
N TYR A 414 39.39 5.74 -10.75
CA TYR A 414 38.56 4.73 -10.11
C TYR A 414 37.58 5.34 -9.08
N TYR A 415 38.11 6.05 -8.07
CA TYR A 415 37.26 6.59 -7.00
C TYR A 415 36.41 7.77 -7.47
N LEU A 416 36.88 8.56 -8.43
CA LEU A 416 36.07 9.61 -9.05
C LEU A 416 34.89 9.00 -9.82
N ALA A 417 35.11 7.95 -10.60
CA ALA A 417 34.03 7.23 -11.28
C ALA A 417 33.04 6.62 -10.29
N LEU A 418 33.55 5.97 -9.23
CA LEU A 418 32.73 5.42 -8.14
C LEU A 418 31.83 6.51 -7.52
N LEU A 419 32.42 7.66 -7.20
CA LEU A 419 31.72 8.80 -6.61
C LEU A 419 30.64 9.35 -7.56
N VAL A 420 30.99 9.66 -8.81
CA VAL A 420 30.09 10.27 -9.79
C VAL A 420 28.91 9.33 -10.09
N LEU A 421 29.18 8.06 -10.39
CA LEU A 421 28.13 7.07 -10.68
C LEU A 421 27.19 6.91 -9.47
N THR A 422 27.76 6.82 -8.26
CA THR A 422 26.98 6.72 -7.03
C THR A 422 26.13 7.95 -6.83
N VAL A 423 26.67 9.16 -7.00
CA VAL A 423 25.93 10.43 -6.82
C VAL A 423 24.79 10.56 -7.83
N VAL A 424 25.00 10.19 -9.09
CA VAL A 424 23.95 10.22 -10.13
C VAL A 424 22.81 9.26 -9.74
N ILE A 425 23.13 8.01 -9.43
CA ILE A 425 22.13 7.01 -9.05
C ILE A 425 21.41 7.42 -7.77
N LEU A 426 22.17 7.82 -6.75
CA LEU A 426 21.64 8.29 -5.48
C LEU A 426 20.74 9.52 -5.67
N GLY A 427 21.12 10.47 -6.53
CA GLY A 427 20.32 11.65 -6.84
C GLY A 427 18.94 11.28 -7.41
N THR A 428 18.88 10.28 -8.27
CA THR A 428 17.59 9.79 -8.82
C THR A 428 16.76 9.04 -7.76
N MET A 429 17.39 8.19 -6.94
CA MET A 429 16.69 7.34 -5.98
C MET A 429 16.27 8.09 -4.71
N ALA A 430 17.08 9.05 -4.26
CA ALA A 430 16.91 9.76 -3.00
C ALA A 430 16.03 11.01 -3.12
N ILE A 431 15.64 11.42 -4.33
CA ILE A 431 14.98 12.73 -4.58
C ILE A 431 13.74 12.98 -3.71
N ARG A 432 12.94 11.93 -3.45
CA ARG A 432 11.72 12.05 -2.63
C ARG A 432 11.95 11.76 -1.15
N ARG A 433 12.99 10.99 -0.81
CA ARG A 433 13.22 10.46 0.54
C ARG A 433 14.72 10.46 0.92
N PRO A 434 15.39 11.63 0.91
CA PRO A 434 16.84 11.71 1.11
C PRO A 434 17.30 11.19 2.48
N TRP A 435 16.46 11.28 3.51
CA TRP A 435 16.76 10.79 4.85
C TRP A 435 16.89 9.26 4.94
N GLN A 436 16.20 8.50 4.07
CA GLN A 436 16.33 7.04 4.04
C GLN A 436 17.73 6.61 3.61
N PHE A 437 18.39 7.43 2.81
CA PHE A 437 19.77 7.25 2.38
C PHE A 437 20.78 8.00 3.27
N GLY A 438 20.32 8.72 4.30
CA GLY A 438 21.20 9.36 5.29
C GLY A 438 21.73 10.71 4.89
N ILE A 439 21.11 11.31 3.87
CA ILE A 439 21.38 12.67 3.42
C ILE A 439 20.61 13.63 4.34
N ILE A 440 20.99 13.65 5.62
CA ILE A 440 20.48 14.54 6.65
C ILE A 440 21.59 14.83 7.68
N LEU A 441 21.40 15.87 8.49
CA LEU A 441 22.27 16.13 9.63
C LEU A 441 22.16 15.02 10.69
N PRO A 442 23.26 14.67 11.36
CA PRO A 442 23.30 13.60 12.34
C PRO A 442 22.39 13.87 13.54
N SER A 443 21.71 12.84 14.01
CA SER A 443 20.89 12.86 15.23
C SER A 443 21.58 12.14 16.39
N GLY A 444 21.38 12.65 17.60
CA GLY A 444 21.95 12.07 18.82
C GLY A 444 23.48 12.19 18.89
N LYS A 445 24.05 11.70 20.01
CA LYS A 445 25.51 11.69 20.27
C LYS A 445 26.06 10.28 20.49
N ASP A 446 25.20 9.27 20.51
CA ASP A 446 25.58 7.89 20.88
C ASP A 446 26.56 7.25 19.90
N TRP A 447 26.53 7.65 18.64
CA TRP A 447 27.48 7.19 17.61
C TRP A 447 28.93 7.61 17.92
N LEU A 448 29.17 8.64 18.75
CA LEU A 448 30.52 9.04 19.16
C LEU A 448 31.24 7.95 19.97
N ARG A 449 30.50 7.06 20.63
CA ARG A 449 31.07 5.92 21.37
C ARG A 449 31.83 4.94 20.47
N LEU A 450 31.60 5.00 19.15
CA LEU A 450 32.26 4.15 18.16
C LEU A 450 33.58 4.75 17.63
N LEU A 451 33.96 5.96 18.06
CA LEU A 451 35.20 6.60 17.61
C LEU A 451 36.47 5.79 17.94
N PRO A 452 36.62 5.20 19.15
CA PRO A 452 37.80 4.37 19.46
C PRO A 452 37.97 3.20 18.49
N PHE A 453 36.88 2.63 17.96
CA PHE A 453 36.96 1.56 16.97
C PHE A 453 37.50 2.05 15.62
N ALA A 454 37.09 3.24 15.16
CA ALA A 454 37.63 3.82 13.94
C ALA A 454 39.15 4.05 14.05
N VAL A 455 39.62 4.56 15.20
CA VAL A 455 41.05 4.73 15.50
C VAL A 455 41.76 3.37 15.52
N ALA A 456 41.19 2.36 16.18
CA ALA A 456 41.77 1.01 16.23
C ALA A 456 41.89 0.36 14.84
N CYS A 457 40.90 0.56 13.95
CA CYS A 457 40.99 0.12 12.56
C CYS A 457 42.14 0.83 11.81
N GLY A 458 42.36 2.12 12.06
CA GLY A 458 43.49 2.86 11.48
C GLY A 458 44.86 2.33 11.90
N LEU A 459 44.98 1.81 13.11
CA LEU A 459 46.22 1.21 13.63
C LEU A 459 46.55 -0.17 13.03
N SER A 460 45.75 -0.68 12.08
CA SER A 460 45.96 -2.02 11.51
C SER A 460 46.80 -2.06 10.24
N ASP A 461 47.07 -0.92 9.59
CA ASP A 461 47.69 -0.82 8.25
C ASP A 461 46.92 -1.56 7.13
N LEU A 462 45.64 -1.91 7.37
CA LEU A 462 44.81 -2.72 6.47
C LEU A 462 43.63 -1.93 5.85
N LEU A 463 43.74 -0.60 5.72
CA LEU A 463 42.73 0.23 5.05
C LEU A 463 43.20 0.70 3.67
N PRO A 464 42.29 0.91 2.70
CA PRO A 464 42.65 1.45 1.40
C PRO A 464 43.19 2.88 1.52
N VAL A 465 44.47 3.07 1.18
CA VAL A 465 45.12 4.39 1.12
C VAL A 465 45.93 4.54 -0.17
N PRO A 466 46.22 5.77 -0.63
CA PRO A 466 47.10 5.99 -1.77
C PRO A 466 48.51 5.42 -1.53
N GLY A 467 49.18 5.01 -2.60
CA GLY A 467 50.55 4.47 -2.51
C GLY A 467 51.58 5.53 -2.12
N LYS A 468 52.69 5.08 -1.52
CA LYS A 468 53.80 5.93 -1.06
C LYS A 468 54.36 6.83 -2.17
N ALA A 469 54.37 6.36 -3.42
CA ALA A 469 54.82 7.13 -4.58
C ALA A 469 53.97 8.40 -4.82
N LEU A 470 52.66 8.34 -4.55
CA LEU A 470 51.78 9.50 -4.71
C LEU A 470 52.01 10.53 -3.61
N PHE A 471 52.23 10.07 -2.37
CA PHE A 471 52.59 10.95 -1.26
C PHE A 471 53.93 11.65 -1.49
N ALA A 472 54.90 10.97 -2.10
CA ALA A 472 56.18 11.58 -2.45
C ALA A 472 56.07 12.60 -3.61
N ALA A 473 55.17 12.37 -4.56
CA ALA A 473 55.00 13.24 -5.73
C ALA A 473 54.15 14.49 -5.44
N ASP A 474 53.05 14.34 -4.70
CA ASP A 474 52.13 15.43 -4.37
C ASP A 474 51.41 15.13 -3.03
N PRO A 475 51.98 15.56 -1.88
CA PRO A 475 51.42 15.29 -0.57
C PRO A 475 50.01 15.85 -0.39
N VAL A 476 49.74 17.05 -0.88
CA VAL A 476 48.43 17.72 -0.70
C VAL A 476 47.34 16.93 -1.40
N VAL A 477 47.60 16.46 -2.62
CA VAL A 477 46.64 15.67 -3.36
C VAL A 477 46.51 14.25 -2.78
N ALA A 478 47.60 13.63 -2.34
CA ALA A 478 47.55 12.35 -1.67
C ALA A 478 46.68 12.39 -0.40
N TRP A 479 46.84 13.42 0.43
CA TRP A 479 45.99 13.67 1.60
C TRP A 479 44.52 13.94 1.21
N THR A 480 44.29 14.69 0.13
CA THR A 480 42.92 14.96 -0.35
C THR A 480 42.24 13.68 -0.83
N ILE A 481 42.95 12.83 -1.58
CA ILE A 481 42.42 11.54 -2.03
C ILE A 481 42.14 10.63 -0.82
N ALA A 482 43.08 10.56 0.12
CA ALA A 482 42.98 9.69 1.28
C ALA A 482 41.87 10.08 2.27
N LEU A 483 41.69 11.38 2.55
CA LEU A 483 40.74 11.84 3.56
C LEU A 483 39.37 12.22 3.00
N VAL A 484 39.31 12.63 1.72
CA VAL A 484 38.06 13.10 1.10
C VAL A 484 37.57 12.08 0.08
N LEU A 485 38.32 11.86 -1.00
CA LEU A 485 37.80 11.10 -2.15
C LEU A 485 37.48 9.64 -1.81
N ILE A 486 38.43 8.92 -1.21
CA ILE A 486 38.25 7.50 -0.85
C ILE A 486 37.11 7.33 0.17
N PRO A 487 37.14 8.01 1.33
CA PRO A 487 36.09 7.83 2.33
C PRO A 487 34.73 8.25 1.81
N LEU A 488 34.64 9.38 1.10
CA LEU A 488 33.36 9.88 0.58
C LEU A 488 32.76 8.93 -0.46
N ALA A 489 33.56 8.45 -1.42
CA ALA A 489 33.08 7.54 -2.46
C ALA A 489 32.60 6.21 -1.87
N MET A 490 33.34 5.64 -0.91
CA MET A 490 33.00 4.38 -0.27
C MET A 490 31.78 4.51 0.66
N GLU A 491 31.70 5.55 1.47
CA GLU A 491 30.58 5.75 2.38
C GLU A 491 29.29 6.15 1.65
N LEU A 492 29.38 6.92 0.56
CA LEU A 492 28.21 7.16 -0.30
C LEU A 492 27.71 5.88 -0.98
N LEU A 493 28.61 5.02 -1.48
CA LEU A 493 28.16 3.79 -2.11
C LEU A 493 27.52 2.86 -1.08
N PHE A 494 28.24 2.52 -0.01
CA PHE A 494 27.81 1.44 0.87
C PHE A 494 26.85 1.90 1.97
N ARG A 495 27.04 3.09 2.56
CA ARG A 495 26.30 3.56 3.75
C ARG A 495 25.19 4.54 3.39
N SER A 496 25.25 5.14 2.19
CA SER A 496 24.11 5.86 1.61
C SER A 496 23.27 4.94 0.72
N LEU A 497 23.76 4.62 -0.48
CA LEU A 497 22.97 3.98 -1.53
C LEU A 497 22.55 2.55 -1.16
N ILE A 498 23.53 1.67 -0.92
CA ILE A 498 23.29 0.25 -0.68
C ILE A 498 22.56 0.01 0.65
N HIS A 499 23.05 0.59 1.75
CA HIS A 499 22.37 0.51 3.04
C HIS A 499 20.95 1.08 2.96
N GLY A 500 20.77 2.27 2.37
CA GLY A 500 19.46 2.91 2.22
C GLY A 500 18.46 2.07 1.42
N MET A 501 18.91 1.40 0.36
CA MET A 501 18.07 0.47 -0.41
C MET A 501 17.56 -0.71 0.43
N MET A 502 18.39 -1.25 1.32
CA MET A 502 18.01 -2.37 2.20
C MET A 502 17.19 -1.90 3.41
N ALA A 503 17.50 -0.74 3.97
CA ALA A 503 16.77 -0.12 5.09
C ALA A 503 15.30 0.16 4.76
N GLN A 504 14.95 0.25 3.48
CA GLN A 504 13.57 0.39 3.04
C GLN A 504 12.66 -0.77 3.42
N LEU A 505 13.16 -1.96 3.76
CA LEU A 505 12.33 -3.10 4.15
C LEU A 505 12.72 -3.73 5.50
N ALA A 506 13.81 -3.27 6.10
CA ALA A 506 14.36 -3.84 7.32
C ALA A 506 14.32 -2.84 8.48
N THR A 507 14.27 -3.37 9.70
CA THR A 507 14.51 -2.55 10.90
C THR A 507 15.98 -2.19 11.00
N ILE A 508 16.23 -0.90 11.19
CA ILE A 508 17.55 -0.32 11.44
C ILE A 508 17.61 0.13 12.89
N GLN A 509 18.83 0.36 13.41
CA GLN A 509 18.99 0.99 14.71
C GLN A 509 18.68 2.48 14.65
N ASP A 510 18.38 3.02 15.83
CA ASP A 510 18.06 4.41 16.09
C ASP A 510 18.99 4.94 17.18
N CYS A 511 19.02 6.24 17.45
CA CYS A 511 19.85 6.77 18.54
C CYS A 511 19.41 6.33 19.94
N GLU A 512 18.12 5.99 20.14
CA GLU A 512 17.56 5.55 21.43
C GLU A 512 17.30 4.04 21.51
N SER A 513 17.46 3.32 20.39
CA SER A 513 17.20 1.88 20.35
C SER A 513 18.25 1.08 21.14
N ARG A 514 17.95 -0.18 21.43
CA ARG A 514 18.98 -1.14 21.83
C ARG A 514 19.97 -1.35 20.67
N TRP A 515 21.21 -1.71 21.02
CA TRP A 515 22.28 -1.96 20.06
C TRP A 515 22.12 -3.36 19.47
N PHE A 516 22.10 -3.48 18.15
CA PHE A 516 22.03 -4.76 17.43
C PHE A 516 22.60 -4.61 16.02
N PHE A 517 23.01 -5.69 15.37
CA PHE A 517 23.39 -5.64 13.95
C PHE A 517 22.17 -5.82 13.07
N SER A 518 21.79 -4.77 12.34
CA SER A 518 20.68 -4.85 11.39
C SER A 518 21.08 -5.62 10.12
N GLY A 519 20.08 -6.18 9.42
CA GLY A 519 20.28 -6.78 8.10
C GLY A 519 20.96 -5.84 7.09
N PRO A 520 20.52 -4.56 6.95
CA PRO A 520 21.19 -3.57 6.11
C PRO A 520 22.64 -3.31 6.49
N THR A 521 22.97 -3.25 7.79
CA THR A 521 24.35 -3.07 8.26
C THR A 521 25.20 -4.27 7.87
N ILE A 522 24.73 -5.50 8.12
CA ILE A 522 25.45 -6.72 7.74
C ILE A 522 25.64 -6.80 6.22
N GLY A 523 24.56 -6.63 5.46
CA GLY A 523 24.57 -6.73 4.00
C GLY A 523 25.48 -5.69 3.33
N SER A 524 25.42 -4.43 3.76
CA SER A 524 26.27 -3.37 3.20
C SER A 524 27.75 -3.58 3.55
N SER A 525 28.03 -4.13 4.73
CA SER A 525 29.40 -4.46 5.18
C SER A 525 30.00 -5.63 4.39
N LEU A 526 29.21 -6.66 4.09
CA LEU A 526 29.63 -7.76 3.22
C LEU A 526 29.97 -7.26 1.81
N LEU A 527 29.11 -6.41 1.23
CA LEU A 527 29.34 -5.85 -0.10
C LEU A 527 30.53 -4.90 -0.13
N TYR A 528 30.73 -4.09 0.94
CA TYR A 528 31.92 -3.26 1.11
C TYR A 528 33.20 -4.11 1.14
N THR A 529 33.20 -5.18 1.94
CA THR A 529 34.33 -6.11 2.07
C THR A 529 34.68 -6.73 0.72
N ALA A 530 33.67 -7.19 -0.03
CA ALA A 530 33.85 -7.75 -1.36
C ALA A 530 34.44 -6.71 -2.32
N ALA A 531 33.91 -5.48 -2.34
CA ALA A 531 34.39 -4.43 -3.23
C ALA A 531 35.84 -4.03 -2.95
N VAL A 532 36.20 -3.84 -1.67
CA VAL A 532 37.56 -3.50 -1.25
C VAL A 532 38.53 -4.64 -1.54
N SER A 533 38.11 -5.90 -1.37
CA SER A 533 38.90 -7.08 -1.75
C SER A 533 39.12 -7.20 -3.27
N VAL A 534 38.07 -6.97 -4.07
CA VAL A 534 38.17 -6.96 -5.54
C VAL A 534 39.08 -5.84 -6.01
N GLN A 535 38.94 -4.64 -5.46
CA GLN A 535 39.82 -3.51 -5.74
C GLN A 535 41.27 -3.87 -5.42
N MET A 536 41.53 -4.44 -4.24
CA MET A 536 42.86 -4.85 -3.84
C MET A 536 43.48 -5.79 -4.90
N ILE A 537 42.74 -6.81 -5.37
CA ILE A 537 43.19 -7.78 -6.37
C ILE A 537 43.42 -7.12 -7.74
N MET A 538 42.46 -6.32 -8.22
CA MET A 538 42.46 -5.78 -9.59
C MET A 538 43.32 -4.52 -9.74
N MET A 539 43.57 -3.79 -8.66
CA MET A 539 44.33 -2.53 -8.65
C MET A 539 45.35 -2.51 -7.50
N PRO A 540 46.43 -3.31 -7.59
CA PRO A 540 47.43 -3.34 -6.54
C PRO A 540 48.18 -2.01 -6.40
N VAL A 541 48.28 -1.51 -5.17
CA VAL A 541 49.05 -0.31 -4.82
C VAL A 541 50.55 -0.50 -5.10
N ASP A 542 51.05 -1.71 -4.90
CA ASP A 542 52.41 -2.12 -5.27
C ASP A 542 52.36 -3.48 -6.00
N PRO A 543 52.55 -3.50 -7.34
CA PRO A 543 52.55 -4.73 -8.14
C PRO A 543 53.67 -5.71 -7.76
N ALA A 544 54.76 -5.24 -7.13
CA ALA A 544 55.90 -6.07 -6.75
C ALA A 544 55.71 -6.75 -5.38
N SER A 545 54.69 -6.35 -4.60
CA SER A 545 54.41 -6.92 -3.28
C SER A 545 53.76 -8.31 -3.39
N THR A 546 54.43 -9.35 -2.91
CA THR A 546 53.86 -10.70 -2.79
C THR A 546 52.84 -10.73 -1.66
N ARG A 547 51.55 -10.80 -2.02
CA ARG A 547 50.46 -10.89 -1.04
C ARG A 547 50.22 -12.33 -0.64
N THR A 548 50.48 -12.64 0.63
CA THR A 548 50.16 -13.95 1.19
C THR A 548 48.64 -14.10 1.35
N LEU A 549 48.16 -15.35 1.31
CA LEU A 549 46.75 -15.67 1.63
C LEU A 549 46.35 -15.11 3.02
N VAL A 550 47.28 -15.16 3.97
CA VAL A 550 47.10 -14.62 5.33
C VAL A 550 46.80 -13.12 5.29
N PHE A 551 47.58 -12.35 4.52
CA PHE A 551 47.34 -10.90 4.37
C PHE A 551 45.97 -10.60 3.74
N MET A 552 45.57 -11.34 2.71
CA MET A 552 44.26 -11.17 2.08
C MET A 552 43.10 -11.44 3.04
N VAL A 553 43.21 -12.49 3.86
CA VAL A 553 42.21 -12.84 4.88
C VAL A 553 42.15 -11.76 5.97
N GLN A 554 43.30 -11.28 6.45
CA GLN A 554 43.37 -10.22 7.46
C GLN A 554 42.76 -8.91 6.94
N PHE A 555 43.06 -8.54 5.69
CA PHE A 555 42.50 -7.36 5.05
C PHE A 555 40.99 -7.45 4.89
N ALA A 556 40.47 -8.58 4.39
CA ALA A 556 39.03 -8.80 4.27
C ALA A 556 38.32 -8.78 5.63
N ALA A 557 38.92 -9.40 6.66
CA ALA A 557 38.38 -9.39 8.02
C ALA A 557 38.32 -7.96 8.59
N MET A 558 39.38 -7.16 8.41
CA MET A 558 39.41 -5.77 8.84
C MET A 558 38.38 -4.92 8.09
N ALA A 559 38.25 -5.09 6.77
CA ALA A 559 37.24 -4.40 5.98
C ALA A 559 35.82 -4.76 6.43
N ALA A 560 35.56 -6.01 6.81
CA ALA A 560 34.27 -6.44 7.36
C ALA A 560 33.98 -5.81 8.72
N ILE A 561 34.96 -5.82 9.62
CA ILE A 561 34.84 -5.20 10.96
C ILE A 561 34.59 -3.70 10.83
N PHE A 562 35.45 -3.00 10.09
CA PHE A 562 35.29 -1.57 9.82
C PHE A 562 33.91 -1.28 9.21
N GLY A 563 33.51 -2.10 8.24
CA GLY A 563 32.26 -1.91 7.55
C GLY A 563 31.03 -2.03 8.44
N LEU A 564 31.03 -2.98 9.38
CA LEU A 564 29.97 -3.18 10.37
C LEU A 564 29.84 -1.95 11.27
N PHE A 565 30.96 -1.46 11.80
CA PHE A 565 30.94 -0.28 12.66
C PHE A 565 30.52 0.99 11.89
N ALA A 566 30.99 1.19 10.66
CA ALA A 566 30.53 2.28 9.80
C ALA A 566 29.02 2.22 9.52
N GLY A 567 28.46 1.02 9.31
CA GLY A 567 27.02 0.80 9.18
C GLY A 567 26.26 1.15 10.48
N MET A 568 26.77 0.73 11.64
CA MET A 568 26.19 1.11 12.92
C MET A 568 26.23 2.62 13.17
N ILE A 569 27.34 3.28 12.84
CA ILE A 569 27.49 4.74 12.95
C ILE A 569 26.44 5.43 12.07
N ARG A 570 26.27 4.96 10.84
CA ARG A 570 25.25 5.47 9.91
C ARG A 570 23.84 5.32 10.48
N GLU A 571 23.50 4.18 11.07
CA GLU A 571 22.18 3.97 11.68
C GLU A 571 22.01 4.83 12.93
N ARG A 572 22.91 4.76 13.91
CA ARG A 572 22.80 5.50 15.17
C ARG A 572 22.75 7.02 14.99
N SER A 573 23.37 7.54 13.93
CA SER A 573 23.34 8.97 13.61
C SER A 573 22.25 9.37 12.61
N HIS A 574 21.58 8.40 11.98
CA HIS A 574 20.74 8.58 10.80
C HIS A 574 21.41 9.35 9.64
N SER A 575 22.73 9.52 9.65
CA SER A 575 23.47 10.35 8.69
C SER A 575 24.71 9.65 8.16
N ILE A 576 25.05 9.94 6.91
CA ILE A 576 26.31 9.48 6.31
C ILE A 576 27.52 10.27 6.82
N LEU A 577 27.31 11.48 7.34
CA LEU A 577 28.40 12.39 7.70
C LEU A 577 29.31 11.78 8.78
N PRO A 578 28.79 11.19 9.89
CA PRO A 578 29.65 10.55 10.87
C PRO A 578 30.40 9.34 10.34
N ALA A 579 29.79 8.54 9.46
CA ALA A 579 30.45 7.40 8.84
C ALA A 579 31.63 7.85 7.97
N TRP A 580 31.43 8.89 7.15
CA TRP A 580 32.50 9.53 6.36
C TRP A 580 33.62 10.09 7.25
N LEU A 581 33.27 10.85 8.30
CA LEU A 581 34.26 11.43 9.21
C LEU A 581 35.08 10.36 9.94
N PHE A 582 34.46 9.25 10.35
CA PHE A 582 35.16 8.18 11.06
C PHE A 582 36.02 7.36 10.12
N HIS A 583 35.60 7.19 8.87
CA HIS A 583 36.44 6.60 7.82
C HIS A 583 37.67 7.49 7.57
N ALA A 584 37.49 8.80 7.39
CA ALA A 584 38.60 9.73 7.24
C ALA A 584 39.54 9.73 8.46
N ALA A 585 39.00 9.65 9.69
CA ALA A 585 39.80 9.56 10.91
C ALA A 585 40.62 8.25 10.99
N ALA A 586 40.04 7.12 10.56
CA ALA A 586 40.73 5.84 10.50
C ALA A 586 41.89 5.88 9.49
N VAL A 587 41.65 6.46 8.30
CA VAL A 587 42.68 6.66 7.29
C VAL A 587 43.77 7.63 7.75
N ALA A 588 43.40 8.73 8.41
CA ALA A 588 44.36 9.67 8.98
C ALA A 588 45.25 8.99 10.03
N THR A 589 44.66 8.18 10.90
CA THR A 589 45.40 7.41 11.92
C THR A 589 46.40 6.46 11.26
N LEU A 590 46.00 5.75 10.20
CA LEU A 590 46.89 4.88 9.44
C LEU A 590 48.06 5.67 8.85
N ILE A 591 47.80 6.76 8.15
CA ILE A 591 48.85 7.56 7.47
C ILE A 591 49.79 8.18 8.50
N LEU A 592 49.28 8.69 9.63
CA LEU A 592 50.14 9.26 10.68
C LEU A 592 51.01 8.20 11.39
N THR A 593 50.58 6.93 11.39
CA THR A 593 51.30 5.84 12.07
C THR A 593 52.28 5.12 11.14
N TYR A 594 51.89 4.90 9.88
CA TYR A 594 52.60 4.03 8.91
C TYR A 594 52.94 4.73 7.57
N GLY A 595 52.50 5.97 7.39
CA GLY A 595 52.71 6.72 6.16
C GLY A 595 54.18 7.06 5.89
N PRO A 596 54.50 7.52 4.68
CA PRO A 596 55.85 7.97 4.35
C PRO A 596 56.20 9.19 5.23
N ALA A 597 57.39 9.13 5.85
CA ALA A 597 57.96 10.22 6.65
C ALA A 597 58.33 11.42 5.78
#